data_AF-A0A1E7HZ16-F1
#
_entry.id   AF-A0A1E7HZ16-F1
#
_cell.length_a   1.000
_cell.length_b   1.000
_cell.length_c   1.000
_cell.angle_alpha   90.00
_cell.angle_beta   90.00
_cell.angle_gamma   90.00
#
_symmetry.space_group_name_H-M   'P 1'
#
loop_
_entity.id
_entity.type
_entity.pdbx_description
1 polymer ?
#
loop_
_entity_poly.entity_id
_entity_poly.type
_entity_poly.pdbx_seq_one_letter_code
_entity_poly.pdbx_strand_id
1 'polypeptide(L)'
;MKRIFPDKEYCIGCKLCELACLVVHSESKDLIAAYKDERIRGLAPSIQVIGKDDTCVAVSCRHCGEPACVEVCNVGALSKDPATGIVHYNTAQCVGCWSCMVACPYDSIKRNKFLNKIIKCDLCSGREDGPACVQVCPNRSLKYEERSILYDRAENSGISLKLSDGRGPSLGADCVILSGAEEASVLGCTEPCFRVKFEAISKDLKRAVVVGSGHCGLKAAEILYESGVEVTIVEKAFRVLPQNSDGQAASLMSRRIKDAGLTIKLGTAVRDVIRDDGGRVKGVLLSDRSFLEAGAVIFTSGVSLDDCVSGHFTGKTSEGNERTVLDSITISSISFCGLAMVSAGILGPELDLADEDAEYDSYFYCDEVKQIYRKLVFKDQLLVGYILVGDIESCSILTSFIKFKLKIGADSQGQFCRGGPNLLMWPDNFFDKQWNPEKS
;
A
#
# COMPACT_ATOMS: atom_id res chain seq x y z
N MET A 1 26.41 14.43 -1.73
CA MET A 1 25.78 15.63 -1.12
C MET A 1 25.25 15.29 0.28
N LYS A 2 25.24 16.25 1.21
CA LYS A 2 24.66 16.06 2.54
C LYS A 2 23.12 16.05 2.50
N ARG A 3 22.50 15.21 3.33
CA ARG A 3 21.03 15.07 3.48
C ARG A 3 20.68 14.95 4.96
N ILE A 4 19.39 15.15 5.27
CA ILE A 4 18.87 14.98 6.62
C ILE A 4 18.41 13.53 6.79
N PHE A 5 18.99 12.84 7.77
CA PHE A 5 18.66 11.46 8.12
C PHE A 5 18.06 11.40 9.52
N PRO A 6 16.85 10.84 9.67
CA PRO A 6 16.27 10.62 10.98
C PRO A 6 16.67 9.26 11.53
N ASP A 7 17.04 9.26 12.80
CA ASP A 7 17.36 8.09 13.60
C ASP A 7 16.23 7.88 14.61
N LYS A 8 15.43 6.84 14.38
CA LYS A 8 14.19 6.59 15.15
C LYS A 8 14.49 6.14 16.58
N GLU A 9 15.66 5.56 16.86
CA GLU A 9 16.02 5.08 18.20
C GLU A 9 16.18 6.24 19.19
N TYR A 10 16.62 7.40 18.70
CA TYR A 10 16.83 8.60 19.53
C TYR A 10 15.71 9.63 19.42
N CYS A 11 14.73 9.41 18.54
CA CYS A 11 13.61 10.31 18.39
C CYS A 11 12.63 10.13 19.55
N ILE A 12 12.34 11.21 20.27
CA ILE A 12 11.35 11.25 21.37
C ILE A 12 10.09 12.04 21.01
N GLY A 13 9.96 12.43 19.74
CA GLY A 13 8.74 13.03 19.23
C GLY A 13 8.41 14.43 19.78
N CYS A 14 9.42 15.15 20.31
CA CYS A 14 9.24 16.46 20.94
C CYS A 14 8.76 17.60 20.01
N LYS A 15 8.76 17.38 18.68
CA LYS A 15 8.32 18.33 17.63
C LYS A 15 9.08 19.67 17.57
N LEU A 16 10.19 19.82 18.30
CA LEU A 16 11.06 21.00 18.21
C LEU A 16 11.54 21.26 16.77
N CYS A 17 11.79 20.20 16.00
CA CYS A 17 12.16 20.30 14.59
C CYS A 17 11.07 20.94 13.73
N GLU A 18 9.78 20.72 14.03
CA GLU A 18 8.67 21.35 13.32
C GLU A 18 8.60 22.85 13.64
N LEU A 19 8.73 23.21 14.92
CA LEU A 19 8.73 24.61 15.38
C LEU A 19 9.91 25.39 14.79
N ALA A 20 11.11 24.82 14.81
CA ALA A 20 12.27 25.46 14.19
C ALA A 20 12.10 25.62 12.67
N CYS A 21 11.49 24.64 12.01
CA CYS A 21 11.16 24.75 10.59
C CYS A 21 10.17 25.89 10.34
N LEU A 22 9.12 26.02 11.15
CA LEU A 22 8.16 27.12 11.07
C LEU A 22 8.85 28.48 11.22
N VAL A 23 9.65 28.67 12.27
CA VAL A 23 10.32 29.95 12.56
C VAL A 23 11.28 30.37 11.45
N VAL A 24 12.06 29.43 10.91
CA VAL A 24 12.98 29.76 9.82
C VAL A 24 12.26 30.13 8.53
N HIS A 25 11.07 29.61 8.29
CA HIS A 25 10.28 29.93 7.10
C HIS A 25 9.21 31.02 7.33
N SER A 26 9.10 31.56 8.55
CA SER A 26 8.17 32.64 8.86
C SER A 26 8.70 33.99 8.40
N GLU A 27 7.79 34.93 8.15
CA GLU A 27 8.11 36.34 7.89
C GLU A 27 8.63 37.01 9.17
N SER A 28 7.99 36.72 10.31
CA SER A 28 8.30 37.34 11.61
C SER A 28 9.63 36.92 12.23
N LYS A 29 10.13 35.72 11.91
CA LYS A 29 11.20 35.00 12.64
C LYS A 29 10.96 34.88 14.15
N ASP A 30 9.75 35.15 14.62
CA ASP A 30 9.32 34.98 16.01
C ASP A 30 8.49 33.71 16.15
N LEU A 31 8.73 32.95 17.22
CA LEU A 31 8.05 31.67 17.43
C LEU A 31 6.54 31.83 17.64
N ILE A 32 6.13 32.84 18.40
CA ILE A 32 4.73 33.02 18.77
C ILE A 32 3.94 33.49 17.55
N ALA A 33 4.43 34.50 16.83
CA ALA A 33 3.81 35.00 15.62
C ALA A 33 3.77 33.93 14.50
N ALA A 34 4.86 33.18 14.29
CA ALA A 34 4.91 32.10 13.31
C ALA A 34 3.85 31.02 13.60
N TYR A 35 3.70 30.63 14.87
CA TYR A 35 2.80 29.54 15.25
C TYR A 35 1.33 29.97 15.34
N LYS A 36 1.04 31.15 15.89
CA LYS A 36 -0.33 31.62 16.13
C LYS A 36 -0.93 32.38 14.94
N ASP A 37 -0.15 33.18 14.21
CA ASP A 37 -0.69 34.13 13.23
C ASP A 37 -0.35 33.78 11.78
N GLU A 38 0.86 33.28 11.51
CA GLU A 38 1.26 32.91 10.15
C GLU A 38 0.76 31.53 9.73
N ARG A 39 0.64 30.60 10.69
CA ARG A 39 0.13 29.24 10.44
C ARG A 39 -1.30 29.24 9.91
N ILE A 40 -2.16 30.12 10.43
CA ILE A 40 -3.55 30.28 9.96
C ILE A 40 -3.62 30.87 8.54
N ARG A 41 -2.55 31.52 8.08
CA ARG A 41 -2.39 32.04 6.72
C ARG A 41 -1.72 31.02 5.77
N GLY A 42 -1.49 29.80 6.25
CA GLY A 42 -0.93 28.71 5.45
C GLY A 42 0.56 28.44 5.65
N LEU A 43 1.24 29.08 6.61
CA LEU A 43 2.59 28.65 6.97
C LEU A 43 2.54 27.23 7.58
N ALA A 44 3.42 26.34 7.13
CA ALA A 44 3.47 24.96 7.61
C ALA A 44 4.90 24.42 7.57
N PRO A 45 5.29 23.54 8.52
CA PRO A 45 6.63 22.99 8.55
C PRO A 45 6.84 21.98 7.41
N SER A 46 8.04 22.01 6.84
CA SER A 46 8.49 21.09 5.81
C SER A 46 9.10 19.77 6.33
N ILE A 47 9.06 19.59 7.64
CA ILE A 47 9.41 18.37 8.38
C ILE A 47 8.26 18.04 9.32
N GLN A 48 7.96 16.75 9.50
CA GLN A 48 6.87 16.32 10.36
C GLN A 48 7.33 15.15 11.24
N VAL A 49 7.03 15.23 12.53
CA VAL A 49 7.13 14.11 13.45
C VAL A 49 5.89 13.25 13.30
N ILE A 50 6.12 12.01 12.89
CA ILE A 50 5.11 10.95 12.93
C ILE A 50 5.47 10.02 14.09
N GLY A 51 4.47 9.51 14.79
CA GLY A 51 4.65 8.57 15.89
C GLY A 51 3.52 7.56 15.94
N LYS A 52 3.87 6.32 16.29
CA LYS A 52 2.96 5.21 16.55
C LYS A 52 3.51 4.44 17.74
N ASP A 53 2.67 4.19 18.74
CA ASP A 53 3.06 3.57 20.01
C ASP A 53 4.25 4.30 20.65
N ASP A 54 5.29 3.57 21.05
CA ASP A 54 6.50 4.13 21.65
C ASP A 54 7.55 4.58 20.61
N THR A 55 7.24 4.49 19.31
CA THR A 55 8.18 4.84 18.23
C THR A 55 7.76 6.12 17.54
N CYS A 56 8.71 7.03 17.31
CA CYS A 56 8.46 8.21 16.50
C CYS A 56 9.65 8.54 15.61
N VAL A 57 9.40 9.28 14.53
CA VAL A 57 10.42 9.64 13.54
C VAL A 57 10.07 10.96 12.88
N ALA A 58 11.08 11.79 12.63
CA ALA A 58 10.91 13.07 11.95
C ALA A 58 11.18 12.90 10.43
N VAL A 59 10.12 12.98 9.63
CA VAL A 59 10.17 12.77 8.18
C VAL A 59 10.33 14.11 7.47
N SER A 60 11.34 14.19 6.59
CA SER A 60 11.60 15.34 5.72
C SER A 60 12.00 14.89 4.31
N CYS A 61 12.00 15.81 3.34
CA CYS A 61 12.40 15.48 1.97
C CYS A 61 13.85 15.02 1.91
N ARG A 62 14.12 13.95 1.15
CA ARG A 62 15.46 13.38 1.00
C ARG A 62 16.28 13.95 -0.15
N HIS A 63 15.72 14.81 -0.99
CA HIS A 63 16.41 15.38 -2.17
C HIS A 63 17.09 14.29 -3.02
N CYS A 64 16.29 13.30 -3.43
CA CYS A 64 16.70 12.08 -4.13
C CYS A 64 17.62 12.37 -5.32
N GLY A 65 18.54 11.44 -5.62
CA GLY A 65 19.41 11.54 -6.79
C GLY A 65 18.59 11.60 -8.09
N GLU A 66 17.65 10.67 -8.20
CA GLU A 66 16.64 10.58 -9.25
C GLU A 66 15.26 10.90 -8.64
N PRO A 67 14.84 12.17 -8.69
CA PRO A 67 13.61 12.60 -8.03
C PRO A 67 12.37 12.35 -8.90
N ALA A 68 11.65 11.25 -8.63
CA ALA A 68 10.36 10.95 -9.27
C ALA A 68 9.36 12.14 -9.21
N CYS A 69 9.43 12.95 -8.14
CA CYS A 69 8.58 14.13 -7.99
C CYS A 69 8.84 15.23 -9.04
N VAL A 70 10.06 15.30 -9.61
CA VAL A 70 10.40 16.20 -10.73
C VAL A 70 9.83 15.63 -12.03
N GLU A 71 9.99 14.33 -12.26
CA GLU A 71 9.53 13.66 -13.50
C GLU A 71 8.02 13.78 -13.70
N VAL A 72 7.24 13.63 -12.63
CA VAL A 72 5.77 13.76 -12.68
C VAL A 72 5.28 15.21 -12.71
N CYS A 73 6.17 16.20 -12.60
CA CYS A 73 5.79 17.61 -12.53
C CYS A 73 5.55 18.19 -13.94
N ASN A 74 4.32 18.08 -14.42
CA ASN A 74 3.90 18.54 -15.74
C ASN A 74 3.92 20.08 -15.94
N VAL A 75 4.05 20.86 -14.87
CA VAL A 75 4.11 22.33 -14.91
C VAL A 75 5.51 22.89 -14.65
N GLY A 76 6.51 22.04 -14.44
CA GLY A 76 7.89 22.45 -14.19
C GLY A 76 8.13 23.13 -12.82
N ALA A 77 7.17 23.03 -11.90
CA ALA A 77 7.29 23.62 -10.55
C ALA A 77 8.31 22.91 -9.65
N LEU A 78 8.80 21.73 -10.04
CA LEU A 78 9.87 21.01 -9.36
C LEU A 78 11.03 20.80 -10.33
N SER A 79 12.25 21.06 -9.89
CA SER A 79 13.46 20.87 -10.69
C SER A 79 14.63 20.40 -9.83
N LYS A 80 15.57 19.68 -10.43
CA LYS A 80 16.80 19.25 -9.77
C LYS A 80 17.91 20.23 -10.15
N ASP A 81 18.53 20.85 -9.16
CA ASP A 81 19.77 21.61 -9.38
C ASP A 81 20.94 20.63 -9.57
N PRO A 82 21.61 20.64 -10.74
CA PRO A 82 22.73 19.76 -11.01
C PRO A 82 23.98 20.09 -10.19
N ALA A 83 24.15 21.34 -9.73
CA ALA A 83 25.33 21.75 -8.96
C ALA A 83 25.20 21.35 -7.48
N THR A 84 24.06 21.64 -6.86
CA THR A 84 23.85 21.38 -5.42
C THR A 84 23.19 20.03 -5.14
N GLY A 85 22.51 19.45 -6.13
CA GLY A 85 21.66 18.27 -5.94
C GLY A 85 20.36 18.57 -5.19
N ILE A 86 20.00 19.82 -4.95
CA ILE A 86 18.74 20.16 -4.28
C ILE A 86 17.58 20.01 -5.28
N VAL A 87 16.48 19.37 -4.85
CA VAL A 87 15.22 19.40 -5.59
C VAL A 87 14.49 20.68 -5.20
N HIS A 88 14.52 21.69 -6.08
CA HIS A 88 13.86 22.98 -5.89
C HIS A 88 12.37 22.87 -6.14
N TYR A 89 11.62 23.70 -5.41
CA TYR A 89 10.18 23.83 -5.53
C TYR A 89 9.81 25.29 -5.77
N ASN A 90 9.21 25.57 -6.92
CA ASN A 90 8.69 26.88 -7.27
C ASN A 90 7.18 26.96 -6.97
N THR A 91 6.85 27.60 -5.86
CA THR A 91 5.47 27.74 -5.38
C THR A 91 4.57 28.53 -6.36
N ALA A 92 5.13 29.47 -7.12
CA ALA A 92 4.39 30.29 -8.07
C ALA A 92 3.93 29.50 -9.31
N GLN A 93 4.73 28.55 -9.78
CA GLN A 93 4.39 27.69 -10.92
C GLN A 93 3.52 26.49 -10.54
N CYS A 94 3.49 26.13 -9.26
CA CYS A 94 2.76 24.95 -8.79
C CYS A 94 1.25 25.12 -8.97
N VAL A 95 0.58 24.24 -9.69
CA VAL A 95 -0.89 24.29 -9.88
C VAL A 95 -1.68 23.49 -8.84
N GLY A 96 -1.00 22.79 -7.91
CA GLY A 96 -1.68 21.97 -6.90
C GLY A 96 -2.32 20.70 -7.48
N CYS A 97 -1.67 20.04 -8.44
CA CYS A 97 -2.14 18.77 -9.02
C CYS A 97 -1.86 17.53 -8.15
N TRP A 98 -1.00 17.66 -7.13
CA TRP A 98 -0.62 16.62 -6.17
C TRP A 98 0.18 15.43 -6.71
N SER A 99 0.50 15.39 -8.01
CA SER A 99 1.23 14.27 -8.63
C SER A 99 2.56 13.97 -7.92
N CYS A 100 3.30 15.01 -7.54
CA CYS A 100 4.56 14.90 -6.82
C CYS A 100 4.44 14.36 -5.38
N MET A 101 3.30 14.58 -4.71
CA MET A 101 3.00 14.00 -3.41
C MET A 101 2.80 12.49 -3.54
N VAL A 102 1.98 12.09 -4.52
CA VAL A 102 1.73 10.67 -4.83
C VAL A 102 3.01 9.96 -5.27
N ALA A 103 3.86 10.63 -6.04
CA ALA A 103 5.13 10.05 -6.50
C ALA A 103 6.22 9.96 -5.42
N CYS A 104 6.05 10.59 -4.24
CA CYS A 104 7.08 10.62 -3.23
C CYS A 104 7.15 9.30 -2.44
N PRO A 105 8.24 8.51 -2.56
CA PRO A 105 8.32 7.19 -1.90
C PRO A 105 8.50 7.27 -0.38
N TYR A 106 8.78 8.47 0.14
CA TYR A 106 9.02 8.72 1.57
C TYR A 106 7.88 9.48 2.22
N ASP A 107 6.80 9.75 1.49
CA ASP A 107 5.66 10.54 1.95
C ASP A 107 6.09 11.88 2.59
N SER A 108 7.16 12.47 2.04
CA SER A 108 7.83 13.65 2.58
C SER A 108 7.30 14.98 2.01
N ILE A 109 6.47 14.91 0.96
CA ILE A 109 5.81 16.05 0.34
C ILE A 109 4.37 16.07 0.84
N LYS A 110 3.94 17.17 1.45
CA LYS A 110 2.62 17.25 2.10
C LYS A 110 1.70 18.26 1.43
N ARG A 111 0.40 18.16 1.71
CA ARG A 111 -0.60 19.13 1.23
C ARG A 111 -0.63 20.35 2.15
N ASN A 112 -0.45 21.53 1.56
CA ASN A 112 -0.89 22.76 2.18
C ASN A 112 -2.38 22.98 1.86
N LYS A 113 -3.25 22.73 2.84
CA LYS A 113 -4.71 22.83 2.66
C LYS A 113 -5.18 24.28 2.46
N PHE A 114 -4.45 25.26 3.00
CA PHE A 114 -4.81 26.68 2.90
C PHE A 114 -4.43 27.27 1.55
N LEU A 115 -3.22 26.99 1.09
CA LEU A 115 -2.69 27.58 -0.15
C LEU A 115 -3.03 26.76 -1.41
N ASN A 116 -3.58 25.56 -1.24
CA ASN A 116 -3.79 24.59 -2.32
C ASN A 116 -2.48 24.29 -3.09
N LYS A 117 -1.36 24.24 -2.36
CA LYS A 117 0.00 23.95 -2.84
C LYS A 117 0.62 22.80 -2.04
N ILE A 118 1.78 22.30 -2.46
CA ILE A 118 2.54 21.33 -1.66
C ILE A 118 3.45 22.02 -0.64
N ILE A 119 3.89 21.26 0.35
CA ILE A 119 4.92 21.62 1.32
C ILE A 119 6.07 20.65 1.09
N LYS A 120 7.28 21.17 0.89
CA LYS A 120 8.48 20.38 0.63
C LYS A 120 9.68 21.04 1.31
N CYS A 121 10.52 20.23 1.96
CA CYS A 121 11.80 20.69 2.50
C CYS A 121 12.71 21.20 1.38
N ASP A 122 13.38 22.31 1.67
CA ASP A 122 14.35 23.02 0.85
C ASP A 122 15.78 22.88 1.40
N LEU A 123 15.96 22.03 2.43
CA LEU A 123 17.18 21.89 3.23
C LEU A 123 17.67 23.19 3.90
N CYS A 124 16.77 24.16 4.13
CA CYS A 124 17.13 25.50 4.56
C CYS A 124 18.23 26.10 3.67
N SER A 125 18.11 25.91 2.35
CA SER A 125 19.07 26.42 1.36
C SER A 125 19.29 27.92 1.56
N GLY A 126 20.55 28.33 1.69
CA GLY A 126 20.93 29.72 1.97
C GLY A 126 21.20 30.05 3.45
N ARG A 127 20.97 29.13 4.39
CA ARG A 127 21.34 29.30 5.80
C ARG A 127 22.75 28.75 6.08
N GLU A 128 23.65 29.58 6.63
CA GLU A 128 25.05 29.19 6.92
C GLU A 128 25.16 28.02 7.89
N ASP A 129 24.33 27.98 8.94
CA ASP A 129 24.36 26.90 9.96
C ASP A 129 23.67 25.59 9.49
N GLY A 130 23.20 25.53 8.24
CA GLY A 130 22.46 24.40 7.69
C GLY A 130 21.02 24.25 8.23
N PRO A 131 20.43 23.04 8.15
CA PRO A 131 19.03 22.83 8.50
C PRO A 131 18.73 23.10 9.98
N ALA A 132 17.77 23.99 10.25
CA ALA A 132 17.41 24.37 11.63
C ALA A 132 16.81 23.22 12.46
N CYS A 133 16.11 22.29 11.80
CA CYS A 133 15.58 21.10 12.44
C CYS A 133 16.67 20.19 13.02
N VAL A 134 17.85 20.13 12.38
CA VAL A 134 19.01 19.35 12.85
C VAL A 134 19.63 20.04 14.06
N GLN A 135 19.80 21.36 14.01
CA GLN A 135 20.40 22.15 15.09
C GLN A 135 19.60 22.11 16.39
N VAL A 136 18.26 22.12 16.30
CA VAL A 136 17.39 22.12 17.48
C VAL A 136 17.15 20.73 18.07
N CYS A 137 17.60 19.65 17.42
CA CYS A 137 17.29 18.29 17.84
C CYS A 137 18.06 17.92 19.13
N PRO A 138 17.40 17.86 20.31
CA PRO A 138 18.10 17.70 21.58
C PRO A 138 18.81 16.35 21.70
N ASN A 139 18.21 15.32 21.11
CA ASN A 139 18.73 13.95 21.15
C ASN A 139 19.59 13.61 19.93
N ARG A 140 19.85 14.57 19.04
CA ARG A 140 20.64 14.37 17.81
C ARG A 140 20.11 13.24 16.92
N SER A 141 18.80 13.00 16.97
CA SER A 141 18.08 12.05 16.10
C SER A 141 18.12 12.48 14.63
N LEU A 142 18.24 13.78 14.35
CA LEU A 142 18.40 14.29 12.98
C LEU A 142 19.88 14.52 12.69
N LYS A 143 20.42 13.83 11.68
CA LYS A 143 21.83 13.93 11.23
C LYS A 143 21.88 14.63 9.87
N TYR A 144 22.77 15.60 9.69
CA TYR A 144 23.01 16.28 8.40
C TYR A 144 24.39 15.92 7.86
N GLU A 145 24.45 14.83 7.10
CA GLU A 145 25.71 14.23 6.70
C GLU A 145 25.63 13.66 5.28
N GLU A 146 26.79 13.35 4.73
CA GLU A 146 26.91 12.66 3.45
C GLU A 146 27.01 11.17 3.74
N ARG A 147 26.00 10.40 3.33
CA ARG A 147 26.02 8.94 3.37
C ARG A 147 26.15 8.42 1.95
N SER A 148 26.98 7.40 1.75
CA SER A 148 26.91 6.62 0.51
C SER A 148 25.55 5.90 0.47
N ILE A 149 25.01 5.70 -0.72
CA ILE A 149 23.66 5.12 -0.94
C ILE A 149 23.49 3.75 -0.21
N LEU A 150 24.61 3.08 0.09
CA LEU A 150 24.72 1.80 0.79
C LEU A 150 24.49 1.87 2.32
N TYR A 151 24.79 3.00 2.99
CA TYR A 151 24.72 3.13 4.46
C TYR A 151 23.32 3.47 4.99
N ASP A 152 22.42 4.01 4.16
CA ASP A 152 21.07 4.45 4.57
C ASP A 152 20.08 3.34 4.94
N ARG A 153 20.41 2.08 4.65
CA ARG A 153 19.44 0.97 4.62
C ARG A 153 19.55 -0.01 5.80
N ALA A 154 20.56 0.12 6.65
CA ALA A 154 20.90 -0.89 7.67
C ALA A 154 20.30 -0.67 9.08
N GLU A 155 20.05 0.58 9.51
CA GLU A 155 19.78 0.88 10.94
C GLU A 155 18.31 0.63 11.41
N ASN A 156 17.33 0.40 10.53
CA ASN A 156 15.91 0.63 10.90
C ASN A 156 14.98 -0.60 11.05
N SER A 157 15.44 -1.85 11.13
CA SER A 157 14.49 -2.98 10.87
C SER A 157 14.36 -4.11 11.89
N GLY A 158 15.19 -4.30 12.92
CA GLY A 158 14.90 -5.26 14.02
C GLY A 158 14.44 -6.69 13.66
N ILE A 159 14.70 -7.19 12.44
CA ILE A 159 14.33 -8.54 11.94
C ILE A 159 15.60 -9.23 11.47
N SER A 160 15.93 -10.39 12.05
CA SER A 160 17.11 -11.18 11.68
C SER A 160 16.79 -12.17 10.54
N LEU A 161 16.83 -11.69 9.30
CA LEU A 161 17.09 -12.54 8.13
C LEU A 161 18.56 -12.32 7.77
N LYS A 162 19.40 -13.33 8.02
CA LYS A 162 20.85 -13.25 7.79
C LYS A 162 21.19 -13.77 6.39
N LEU A 163 21.56 -12.85 5.48
CA LEU A 163 22.34 -13.16 4.28
C LEU A 163 23.74 -13.65 4.67
N SER A 164 24.48 -14.27 3.74
CA SER A 164 25.83 -14.81 3.96
C SER A 164 26.91 -13.76 4.31
N ASP A 165 26.59 -12.47 4.24
CA ASP A 165 27.38 -11.33 4.72
C ASP A 165 26.74 -10.60 5.93
N GLY A 166 25.64 -11.14 6.48
CA GLY A 166 24.98 -10.64 7.68
C GLY A 166 23.92 -9.56 7.50
N ARG A 167 23.52 -9.19 6.27
CA ARG A 167 22.46 -8.18 6.00
C ARG A 167 21.09 -8.83 5.73
N GLY A 168 19.98 -8.09 5.82
CA GLY A 168 18.61 -8.57 5.51
C GLY A 168 17.78 -7.50 4.77
N PRO A 169 16.71 -7.87 4.03
CA PRO A 169 15.92 -6.93 3.21
C PRO A 169 14.96 -6.03 4.03
N SER A 170 14.66 -4.84 3.50
CA SER A 170 13.93 -3.74 4.16
C SER A 170 12.38 -3.91 4.19
N LEU A 171 11.80 -4.29 5.34
CA LEU A 171 10.36 -4.54 5.54
C LEU A 171 9.56 -3.30 5.98
N GLY A 172 9.40 -2.33 5.07
CA GLY A 172 8.50 -1.18 5.25
C GLY A 172 7.82 -0.74 3.95
N ALA A 173 7.78 -1.61 2.96
CA ALA A 173 7.28 -1.34 1.62
C ALA A 173 6.34 -2.45 1.15
N ASP A 174 5.20 -2.09 0.56
CA ASP A 174 4.24 -3.04 -0.05
C ASP A 174 4.96 -3.98 -1.03
N CYS A 175 6.02 -3.47 -1.66
CA CYS A 175 6.89 -4.24 -2.53
C CYS A 175 8.36 -3.79 -2.43
N VAL A 176 9.31 -4.75 -2.39
CA VAL A 176 10.76 -4.52 -2.52
C VAL A 176 11.25 -5.23 -3.77
N ILE A 177 11.90 -4.50 -4.67
CA ILE A 177 12.42 -5.01 -5.93
C ILE A 177 13.95 -5.07 -5.82
N LEU A 178 14.52 -6.25 -6.05
CA LEU A 178 15.95 -6.44 -6.24
C LEU A 178 16.16 -6.67 -7.73
N SER A 179 16.88 -5.79 -8.44
CA SER A 179 17.18 -5.95 -9.87
C SER A 179 18.63 -5.62 -10.13
N GLY A 180 19.37 -6.53 -10.78
CA GLY A 180 20.81 -6.34 -10.96
C GLY A 180 21.51 -6.12 -9.61
N ALA A 181 22.35 -5.10 -9.49
CA ALA A 181 23.01 -4.75 -8.22
C ALA A 181 22.17 -3.82 -7.32
N GLU A 182 20.99 -3.41 -7.76
CA GLU A 182 20.19 -2.36 -7.15
C GLU A 182 19.00 -2.93 -6.34
N GLU A 183 18.62 -2.24 -5.27
CA GLU A 183 17.41 -2.51 -4.49
C GLU A 183 16.51 -1.27 -4.56
N ALA A 184 15.27 -1.43 -5.00
CA ALA A 184 14.25 -0.39 -5.08
C ALA A 184 13.05 -0.78 -4.23
N SER A 185 12.64 0.07 -3.29
CA SER A 185 11.47 -0.18 -2.43
C SER A 185 10.27 0.64 -2.94
N VAL A 186 9.08 0.03 -2.96
CA VAL A 186 7.82 0.59 -3.47
C VAL A 186 6.81 0.63 -2.31
N LEU A 187 6.54 1.84 -1.82
CA LEU A 187 5.57 2.13 -0.74
C LEU A 187 4.27 2.70 -1.31
N GLY A 188 3.12 2.23 -0.81
CA GLY A 188 1.77 2.79 -0.95
C GLY A 188 1.36 3.00 -2.40
N CYS A 189 0.66 2.05 -3.03
CA CYS A 189 0.52 2.12 -4.48
C CYS A 189 -0.86 1.74 -5.04
N THR A 190 -1.49 2.73 -5.69
CA THR A 190 -2.51 2.52 -6.75
C THR A 190 -1.84 1.94 -8.01
N GLU A 191 -2.57 1.13 -8.81
CA GLU A 191 -2.08 0.48 -10.06
C GLU A 191 -1.16 1.34 -10.97
N PRO A 192 -1.40 2.65 -11.20
CA PRO A 192 -0.54 3.45 -12.08
C PRO A 192 0.91 3.57 -11.61
N CYS A 193 1.14 3.54 -10.29
CA CYS A 193 2.48 3.65 -9.70
C CYS A 193 3.29 2.36 -9.85
N PHE A 194 2.61 1.21 -9.86
CA PHE A 194 3.24 -0.07 -10.17
C PHE A 194 3.76 -0.07 -11.60
N ARG A 195 2.90 0.33 -12.56
CA ARG A 195 3.21 0.15 -13.98
C ARG A 195 4.47 0.88 -14.43
N VAL A 196 4.59 2.17 -14.09
CA VAL A 196 5.77 2.98 -14.45
C VAL A 196 7.09 2.37 -13.92
N LYS A 197 7.08 1.86 -12.68
CA LYS A 197 8.28 1.30 -12.05
C LYS A 197 8.67 -0.04 -12.66
N PHE A 198 7.70 -0.93 -12.87
CA PHE A 198 7.95 -2.25 -13.42
C PHE A 198 8.31 -2.19 -14.91
N GLU A 199 7.72 -1.26 -15.69
CA GLU A 199 8.10 -0.98 -17.08
C GLU A 199 9.54 -0.44 -17.21
N ALA A 200 10.03 0.33 -16.23
CA ALA A 200 11.41 0.80 -16.23
C ALA A 200 12.41 -0.34 -15.99
N ILE A 201 12.08 -1.25 -15.06
CA ILE A 201 12.93 -2.38 -14.66
C ILE A 201 12.90 -3.51 -15.69
N SER A 202 11.81 -3.66 -16.43
CA SER A 202 11.62 -4.77 -17.38
C SER A 202 12.40 -4.63 -18.68
N LYS A 203 12.87 -3.44 -19.07
CA LYS A 203 13.51 -3.18 -20.37
C LYS A 203 14.69 -4.11 -20.70
N ASP A 204 15.47 -4.50 -19.69
CA ASP A 204 16.66 -5.35 -19.84
C ASP A 204 16.51 -6.72 -19.14
N LEU A 205 15.31 -7.05 -18.66
CA LEU A 205 15.10 -8.20 -17.78
C LEU A 205 14.50 -9.38 -18.55
N LYS A 206 15.19 -10.52 -18.56
CA LYS A 206 14.67 -11.75 -19.19
C LYS A 206 13.77 -12.56 -18.25
N ARG A 207 14.15 -12.68 -16.98
CA ARG A 207 13.50 -13.53 -15.98
C ARG A 207 13.39 -12.82 -14.64
N ALA A 208 12.22 -12.94 -14.00
CA ALA A 208 11.94 -12.38 -12.69
C ALA A 208 11.27 -13.40 -11.77
N VAL A 209 11.57 -13.31 -10.47
CA VAL A 209 10.83 -14.04 -9.44
C VAL A 209 10.01 -13.07 -8.62
N VAL A 210 8.70 -13.33 -8.49
CA VAL A 210 7.81 -12.57 -7.61
C VAL A 210 7.52 -13.41 -6.37
N VAL A 211 7.83 -12.88 -5.20
CA VAL A 211 7.65 -13.53 -3.90
C VAL A 211 6.36 -13.02 -3.27
N GLY A 212 5.40 -13.93 -3.14
CA GLY A 212 4.03 -13.67 -2.69
C GLY A 212 3.03 -13.62 -3.84
N SER A 213 1.87 -14.22 -3.61
CA SER A 213 0.73 -14.27 -4.54
C SER A 213 -0.48 -13.46 -4.03
N GLY A 214 -0.22 -12.47 -3.16
CA GLY A 214 -1.21 -11.48 -2.76
C GLY A 214 -1.53 -10.50 -3.90
N HIS A 215 -2.38 -9.50 -3.62
CA HIS A 215 -2.79 -8.50 -4.61
C HIS A 215 -1.61 -7.82 -5.31
N CYS A 216 -0.68 -7.29 -4.52
CA CYS A 216 0.53 -6.63 -5.02
C CYS A 216 1.42 -7.58 -5.84
N GLY A 217 1.55 -8.83 -5.40
CA GLY A 217 2.38 -9.85 -6.07
C GLY A 217 1.82 -10.21 -7.43
N LEU A 218 0.51 -10.52 -7.49
CA LEU A 218 -0.15 -10.82 -8.75
C LEU A 218 -0.11 -9.64 -9.72
N LYS A 219 -0.33 -8.41 -9.24
CA LYS A 219 -0.27 -7.24 -10.13
C LYS A 219 1.15 -6.93 -10.63
N ALA A 220 2.16 -7.08 -9.79
CA ALA A 220 3.56 -6.97 -10.21
C ALA A 220 3.91 -8.04 -11.26
N ALA A 221 3.46 -9.28 -11.04
CA ALA A 221 3.67 -10.38 -11.98
C ALA A 221 2.99 -10.11 -13.33
N GLU A 222 1.76 -9.59 -13.33
CA GLU A 222 1.03 -9.21 -14.54
C GLU A 222 1.79 -8.16 -15.35
N ILE A 223 2.24 -7.07 -14.71
CA ILE A 223 2.94 -5.98 -15.40
C ILE A 223 4.29 -6.45 -15.97
N LEU A 224 5.04 -7.26 -15.23
CA LEU A 224 6.31 -7.82 -15.69
C LEU A 224 6.08 -8.76 -16.89
N TYR A 225 5.05 -9.59 -16.82
CA TYR A 225 4.65 -10.48 -17.90
C TYR A 225 4.23 -9.70 -19.15
N GLU A 226 3.42 -8.65 -19.00
CA GLU A 226 3.01 -7.75 -20.09
C GLU A 226 4.21 -7.02 -20.72
N SER A 227 5.28 -6.79 -19.93
CA SER A 227 6.54 -6.24 -20.40
C SER A 227 7.45 -7.27 -21.11
N GLY A 228 7.01 -8.52 -21.27
CA GLY A 228 7.78 -9.58 -21.94
C GLY A 228 8.79 -10.30 -21.06
N VAL A 229 8.74 -10.14 -19.75
CA VAL A 229 9.61 -10.83 -18.79
C VAL A 229 9.03 -12.21 -18.48
N GLU A 230 9.86 -13.25 -18.43
CA GLU A 230 9.46 -14.56 -17.93
C GLU A 230 9.34 -14.50 -16.40
N VAL A 231 8.11 -14.69 -15.88
CA VAL A 231 7.82 -14.51 -14.45
C VAL A 231 7.53 -15.84 -13.77
N THR A 232 8.21 -16.09 -12.65
CA THR A 232 7.87 -17.16 -11.70
C THR A 232 7.37 -16.57 -10.39
N ILE A 233 6.13 -16.88 -10.01
CA ILE A 233 5.53 -16.52 -8.72
C ILE A 233 5.87 -17.61 -7.70
N VAL A 234 6.38 -17.23 -6.54
CA VAL A 234 6.70 -18.13 -5.42
C VAL A 234 5.85 -17.74 -4.22
N GLU A 235 5.01 -18.65 -3.76
CA GLU A 235 4.10 -18.47 -2.64
C GLU A 235 4.32 -19.54 -1.57
N LYS A 236 4.43 -19.11 -0.31
CA LYS A 236 4.63 -20.00 0.83
C LYS A 236 3.37 -20.80 1.18
N ALA A 237 2.19 -20.23 0.93
CA ALA A 237 0.91 -20.91 1.11
C ALA A 237 0.65 -21.94 -0.01
N PHE A 238 -0.21 -22.93 0.26
CA PHE A 238 -0.61 -23.94 -0.73
C PHE A 238 -1.69 -23.44 -1.72
N ARG A 239 -2.01 -22.14 -1.69
CA ARG A 239 -3.00 -21.49 -2.56
C ARG A 239 -2.60 -20.04 -2.85
N VAL A 240 -3.01 -19.52 -4.00
CA VAL A 240 -2.91 -18.08 -4.32
C VAL A 240 -3.88 -17.27 -3.48
N LEU A 241 -3.63 -15.97 -3.30
CA LEU A 241 -4.50 -15.07 -2.53
C LEU A 241 -4.99 -15.67 -1.21
N PRO A 242 -4.08 -16.15 -0.32
CA PRO A 242 -4.45 -17.00 0.80
C PRO A 242 -5.38 -16.33 1.84
N GLN A 243 -5.41 -14.99 1.88
CA GLN A 243 -6.28 -14.20 2.75
C GLN A 243 -7.64 -13.87 2.13
N ASN A 244 -7.78 -13.96 0.79
CA ASN A 244 -8.95 -13.46 0.06
C ASN A 244 -9.71 -14.54 -0.71
N SER A 245 -9.15 -15.76 -0.79
CA SER A 245 -9.71 -16.86 -1.57
C SER A 245 -9.77 -18.15 -0.78
N ASP A 246 -10.70 -19.03 -1.17
CA ASP A 246 -10.72 -20.43 -0.77
C ASP A 246 -10.08 -21.33 -1.84
N GLY A 247 -10.11 -22.65 -1.64
CA GLY A 247 -9.47 -23.61 -2.55
C GLY A 247 -9.96 -23.52 -4.00
N GLN A 248 -11.24 -23.30 -4.20
CA GLN A 248 -11.90 -23.31 -5.51
C GLN A 248 -11.61 -22.01 -6.25
N ALA A 249 -11.76 -20.87 -5.60
CA ALA A 249 -11.36 -19.58 -6.16
C ALA A 249 -9.86 -19.55 -6.50
N ALA A 250 -9.01 -20.05 -5.58
CA ALA A 250 -7.58 -20.13 -5.82
C ALA A 250 -7.21 -21.07 -6.98
N SER A 251 -7.95 -22.16 -7.18
CA SER A 251 -7.75 -23.07 -8.31
C SER A 251 -7.99 -22.38 -9.66
N LEU A 252 -9.08 -21.62 -9.77
CA LEU A 252 -9.38 -20.83 -10.99
C LEU A 252 -8.31 -19.77 -11.24
N MET A 253 -7.90 -19.03 -10.21
CA MET A 253 -6.82 -18.04 -10.33
C MET A 253 -5.48 -18.71 -10.71
N SER A 254 -5.15 -19.87 -10.14
CA SER A 254 -3.93 -20.62 -10.48
C SER A 254 -3.96 -21.13 -11.91
N ARG A 255 -5.12 -21.57 -12.40
CA ARG A 255 -5.31 -21.95 -13.81
C ARG A 255 -5.13 -20.74 -14.72
N ARG A 256 -5.71 -19.58 -14.37
CA ARG A 256 -5.52 -18.33 -15.12
C ARG A 256 -4.05 -17.92 -15.22
N ILE A 257 -3.28 -18.03 -14.14
CA ILE A 257 -1.83 -17.76 -14.13
C ILE A 257 -1.11 -18.67 -15.13
N LYS A 258 -1.43 -19.97 -15.15
CA LYS A 258 -0.83 -20.93 -16.08
C LYS A 258 -1.27 -20.71 -17.52
N ASP A 259 -2.54 -20.43 -17.76
CA ASP A 259 -3.10 -20.15 -19.09
C ASP A 259 -2.52 -18.85 -19.69
N ALA A 260 -2.19 -17.88 -18.83
CA ALA A 260 -1.44 -16.69 -19.21
C ALA A 260 0.06 -16.96 -19.46
N GLY A 261 0.57 -18.17 -19.20
CA GLY A 261 1.98 -18.53 -19.44
C GLY A 261 2.93 -18.15 -18.32
N LEU A 262 2.44 -17.72 -17.15
CA LEU A 262 3.27 -17.49 -15.97
C LEU A 262 3.48 -18.80 -15.21
N THR A 263 4.63 -18.92 -14.55
CA THR A 263 4.92 -20.05 -13.67
C THR A 263 4.55 -19.72 -12.23
N ILE A 264 3.95 -20.66 -11.51
CA ILE A 264 3.67 -20.51 -10.07
C ILE A 264 4.11 -21.72 -9.26
N LYS A 265 4.78 -21.47 -8.13
CA LYS A 265 5.20 -22.46 -7.13
C LYS A 265 4.53 -22.14 -5.79
N LEU A 266 3.56 -22.97 -5.41
CA LEU A 266 2.87 -22.91 -4.13
C LEU A 266 3.61 -23.77 -3.08
N GLY A 267 3.33 -23.54 -1.79
CA GLY A 267 3.92 -24.29 -0.68
C GLY A 267 5.43 -24.13 -0.54
N THR A 268 6.01 -23.11 -1.18
CA THR A 268 7.45 -22.95 -1.33
C THR A 268 7.86 -21.54 -0.94
N ALA A 269 8.84 -21.40 -0.06
CA ALA A 269 9.35 -20.10 0.36
C ALA A 269 10.70 -19.80 -0.30
N VAL A 270 10.96 -18.53 -0.60
CA VAL A 270 12.31 -18.06 -0.91
C VAL A 270 13.12 -18.04 0.39
N ARG A 271 14.24 -18.74 0.42
CA ARG A 271 15.18 -18.75 1.54
C ARG A 271 16.24 -17.68 1.40
N ASP A 272 16.79 -17.54 0.20
CA ASP A 272 17.95 -16.69 -0.02
C ASP A 272 17.97 -16.11 -1.43
N VAL A 273 18.61 -14.95 -1.58
CA VAL A 273 18.82 -14.29 -2.88
C VAL A 273 20.28 -14.43 -3.25
N ILE A 274 20.55 -15.14 -4.34
CA ILE A 274 21.91 -15.40 -4.80
C ILE A 274 22.34 -14.30 -5.74
N ARG A 275 23.53 -13.76 -5.49
CA ARG A 275 24.17 -12.72 -6.30
C ARG A 275 25.44 -13.27 -6.96
N ASP A 276 25.84 -12.65 -8.07
CA ASP A 276 27.15 -12.90 -8.69
C ASP A 276 28.27 -12.09 -8.01
N ASP A 277 29.51 -12.29 -8.45
CA ASP A 277 30.69 -11.61 -7.90
C ASP A 277 30.63 -10.07 -8.09
N GLY A 278 29.81 -9.59 -9.03
CA GLY A 278 29.54 -8.17 -9.26
C GLY A 278 28.37 -7.62 -8.43
N GLY A 279 27.81 -8.43 -7.51
CA GLY A 279 26.69 -8.07 -6.65
C GLY A 279 25.33 -8.08 -7.34
N ARG A 280 25.24 -8.54 -8.59
CA ARG A 280 23.98 -8.60 -9.35
C ARG A 280 23.17 -9.83 -8.97
N VAL A 281 21.85 -9.69 -8.91
CA VAL A 281 20.94 -10.82 -8.70
C VAL A 281 21.14 -11.87 -9.81
N LYS A 282 21.42 -13.10 -9.39
CA LYS A 282 21.50 -14.29 -10.24
C LYS A 282 20.25 -15.15 -10.11
N GLY A 283 19.58 -15.09 -8.96
CA GLY A 283 18.37 -15.86 -8.71
C GLY A 283 18.05 -16.01 -7.23
N VAL A 284 17.21 -16.99 -6.90
CA VAL A 284 16.81 -17.31 -5.53
C VAL A 284 16.99 -18.79 -5.19
N LEU A 285 17.36 -19.06 -3.94
CA LEU A 285 17.33 -20.38 -3.34
C LEU A 285 15.98 -20.59 -2.64
N LEU A 286 15.34 -21.72 -2.90
CA LEU A 286 14.03 -22.05 -2.36
C LEU A 286 14.11 -22.95 -1.12
N SER A 287 12.98 -23.08 -0.40
CA SER A 287 12.86 -23.91 0.79
C SER A 287 13.07 -25.41 0.52
N ASP A 288 12.78 -25.87 -0.70
CA ASP A 288 13.04 -27.23 -1.17
C ASP A 288 14.50 -27.43 -1.64
N ARG A 289 15.36 -26.42 -1.48
CA ARG A 289 16.76 -26.37 -1.93
C ARG A 289 16.95 -26.26 -3.46
N SER A 290 15.87 -26.12 -4.22
CA SER A 290 15.98 -25.81 -5.65
C SER A 290 16.42 -24.36 -5.87
N PHE A 291 17.05 -24.12 -7.01
CA PHE A 291 17.50 -22.79 -7.43
C PHE A 291 16.67 -22.30 -8.62
N LEU A 292 16.20 -21.06 -8.55
CA LEU A 292 15.53 -20.38 -9.66
C LEU A 292 16.39 -19.22 -10.13
N GLU A 293 16.77 -19.26 -11.40
CA GLU A 293 17.53 -18.18 -12.02
C GLU A 293 16.62 -16.99 -12.33
N ALA A 294 17.05 -15.79 -11.94
CA ALA A 294 16.32 -14.56 -12.18
C ALA A 294 17.27 -13.37 -12.17
N GLY A 295 17.02 -12.38 -13.02
CA GLY A 295 17.74 -11.09 -13.00
C GLY A 295 17.14 -10.09 -12.02
N ALA A 296 15.92 -10.36 -11.54
CA ALA A 296 15.25 -9.58 -10.51
C ALA A 296 14.38 -10.45 -9.60
N VAL A 297 14.25 -10.02 -8.34
CA VAL A 297 13.38 -10.61 -7.31
C VAL A 297 12.49 -9.53 -6.73
N ILE A 298 11.19 -9.74 -6.78
CA ILE A 298 10.16 -8.81 -6.33
C ILE A 298 9.55 -9.40 -5.07
N PHE A 299 9.94 -8.90 -3.91
CA PHE A 299 9.26 -9.21 -2.66
C PHE A 299 8.00 -8.38 -2.55
N THR A 300 6.89 -9.01 -2.21
CA THR A 300 5.68 -8.30 -1.80
C THR A 300 5.46 -8.55 -0.32
N SER A 301 5.42 -7.49 0.47
CA SER A 301 5.01 -7.64 1.86
C SER A 301 3.49 -7.72 1.87
N GLY A 302 2.96 -8.69 2.62
CA GLY A 302 1.55 -8.59 3.00
C GLY A 302 1.40 -7.35 3.87
N VAL A 303 0.40 -6.53 3.59
CA VAL A 303 0.03 -5.41 4.47
C VAL A 303 -0.30 -6.03 5.81
N SER A 304 0.51 -5.76 6.84
CA SER A 304 0.18 -6.22 8.18
C SER A 304 -1.06 -5.44 8.64
N LEU A 305 -1.93 -6.05 9.47
CA LEU A 305 -3.10 -5.35 10.02
C LEU A 305 -2.72 -4.08 10.78
N ASP A 306 -1.44 -3.90 11.12
CA ASP A 306 -0.88 -2.69 11.71
C ASP A 306 -0.70 -1.53 10.72
N ASP A 307 -0.67 -1.80 9.41
CA ASP A 307 -0.48 -0.82 8.33
C ASP A 307 -1.81 -0.36 7.71
N CYS A 308 -2.86 -1.18 7.84
CA CYS A 308 -4.23 -0.80 7.51
C CYS A 308 -4.82 -0.03 8.69
N VAL A 309 -4.63 1.29 8.71
CA VAL A 309 -5.64 2.17 9.32
C VAL A 309 -6.94 1.88 8.55
N SER A 310 -7.73 0.94 9.07
CA SER A 310 -9.17 0.88 8.85
C SER A 310 -9.63 2.33 8.81
N GLY A 311 -10.20 2.74 7.67
CA GLY A 311 -10.58 4.11 7.42
C GLY A 311 -11.55 4.61 8.49
N HIS A 312 -11.00 5.01 9.63
CA HIS A 312 -11.68 5.72 10.69
C HIS A 312 -11.81 7.14 10.17
N PHE A 313 -12.79 7.33 9.27
CA PHE A 313 -13.36 8.64 9.04
C PHE A 313 -14.08 9.03 10.33
N THR A 314 -13.33 9.60 11.28
CA THR A 314 -13.90 10.43 12.34
C THR A 314 -14.29 11.75 11.69
N GLY A 315 -15.41 11.74 10.97
CA GLY A 315 -16.05 12.95 10.50
C GLY A 315 -16.64 13.68 11.70
N LYS A 316 -15.96 14.71 12.21
CA LYS A 316 -16.60 15.67 13.11
C LYS A 316 -17.57 16.52 12.29
N THR A 317 -18.87 16.38 12.55
CA THR A 317 -19.82 17.42 12.15
C THR A 317 -19.58 18.67 13.01
N SER A 318 -20.04 19.82 12.56
CA SER A 318 -19.94 21.12 13.24
C SER A 318 -20.56 21.17 14.64
N GLU A 319 -21.20 20.08 15.10
CA GLU A 319 -21.94 19.99 16.36
C GLU A 319 -21.29 19.05 17.40
N GLY A 320 -20.09 18.50 17.13
CA GLY A 320 -19.29 17.82 18.15
C GLY A 320 -19.76 16.41 18.57
N ASN A 321 -20.74 15.80 17.89
CA ASN A 321 -21.10 14.41 18.16
C ASN A 321 -20.13 13.44 17.48
N GLU A 322 -19.44 12.62 18.28
CA GLU A 322 -18.69 11.45 17.80
C GLU A 322 -19.68 10.37 17.35
N ARG A 323 -19.71 10.07 16.04
CA ARG A 323 -20.30 8.82 15.55
C ARG A 323 -19.19 7.81 15.32
N THR A 324 -19.15 6.79 16.15
CA THR A 324 -18.37 5.57 15.89
C THR A 324 -19.06 4.80 14.77
N VAL A 325 -18.44 4.71 13.59
CA VAL A 325 -18.93 3.84 12.51
C VAL A 325 -18.48 2.42 12.84
N LEU A 326 -19.35 1.64 13.48
CA LEU A 326 -19.04 0.31 14.04
C LEU A 326 -19.25 -0.88 13.09
N ASP A 327 -19.66 -0.66 11.83
CA ASP A 327 -19.95 -1.73 10.87
C ASP A 327 -19.09 -1.59 9.60
N SER A 328 -17.76 -1.82 9.68
CA SER A 328 -16.89 -1.82 8.51
C SER A 328 -16.86 -3.21 7.84
N ILE A 329 -17.28 -3.30 6.59
CA ILE A 329 -17.13 -4.52 5.77
C ILE A 329 -15.78 -4.45 5.06
N THR A 330 -14.96 -5.48 5.21
CA THR A 330 -13.75 -5.66 4.39
C THR A 330 -14.15 -6.11 3.01
N ILE A 331 -13.71 -5.39 1.99
CA ILE A 331 -13.95 -5.74 0.58
C ILE A 331 -12.60 -5.68 -0.12
N SER A 332 -12.29 -6.74 -0.88
CA SER A 332 -11.11 -6.81 -1.70
C SER A 332 -11.47 -7.18 -3.13
N SER A 333 -10.84 -6.52 -4.10
CA SER A 333 -11.01 -6.81 -5.52
C SER A 333 -9.66 -6.92 -6.23
N ILE A 334 -9.60 -7.78 -7.24
CA ILE A 334 -8.45 -7.92 -8.13
C ILE A 334 -8.92 -8.32 -9.52
N SER A 335 -8.22 -7.81 -10.52
CA SER A 335 -8.25 -8.37 -11.88
C SER A 335 -6.86 -8.83 -12.25
N PHE A 336 -6.76 -10.04 -12.78
CA PHE A 336 -5.50 -10.63 -13.22
C PHE A 336 -5.70 -11.38 -14.55
N CYS A 337 -4.98 -10.97 -15.58
CA CYS A 337 -5.04 -11.47 -16.95
C CYS A 337 -6.49 -11.64 -17.46
N GLY A 338 -7.31 -10.61 -17.20
CA GLY A 338 -8.72 -10.55 -17.60
C GLY A 338 -9.68 -11.37 -16.74
N LEU A 339 -9.22 -12.08 -15.71
CA LEU A 339 -10.09 -12.75 -14.73
C LEU A 339 -10.26 -11.85 -13.50
N ALA A 340 -11.49 -11.41 -13.25
CA ALA A 340 -11.82 -10.59 -12.09
C ALA A 340 -12.21 -11.46 -10.90
N MET A 341 -11.89 -11.00 -9.70
CA MET A 341 -12.29 -11.59 -8.43
C MET A 341 -12.64 -10.50 -7.42
N VAL A 342 -13.72 -10.71 -6.68
CA VAL A 342 -14.14 -9.86 -5.56
C VAL A 342 -14.45 -10.75 -4.36
N SER A 343 -13.97 -10.37 -3.18
CA SER A 343 -14.30 -11.01 -1.91
C SER A 343 -14.73 -9.95 -0.90
N ALA A 344 -15.68 -10.28 -0.02
CA ALA A 344 -16.12 -9.37 1.02
C ALA A 344 -16.56 -10.11 2.27
N GLY A 345 -16.34 -9.49 3.43
CA GLY A 345 -16.80 -9.98 4.72
C GLY A 345 -16.17 -11.30 5.14
N ILE A 346 -16.94 -12.14 5.82
CA ILE A 346 -16.50 -13.44 6.34
C ILE A 346 -16.54 -14.48 5.23
N LEU A 347 -15.35 -14.97 4.82
CA LEU A 347 -15.20 -15.87 3.66
C LEU A 347 -15.36 -17.35 4.00
N GLY A 348 -15.47 -17.70 5.28
CA GLY A 348 -15.70 -19.05 5.79
C GLY A 348 -15.36 -19.15 7.28
N PRO A 349 -15.84 -20.20 7.97
CA PRO A 349 -15.57 -20.42 9.39
C PRO A 349 -14.08 -20.54 9.69
N GLU A 350 -13.29 -21.14 8.78
CA GLU A 350 -11.82 -21.23 8.91
C GLU A 350 -11.08 -19.87 8.87
N LEU A 351 -11.76 -18.78 8.52
CA LEU A 351 -11.20 -17.43 8.37
C LEU A 351 -11.83 -16.42 9.32
N ASP A 352 -12.81 -16.82 10.14
CA ASP A 352 -13.39 -16.00 11.19
C ASP A 352 -12.70 -16.29 12.53
N LEU A 353 -11.77 -15.42 12.93
CA LEU A 353 -11.01 -15.54 14.17
C LEU A 353 -11.74 -14.95 15.39
N ALA A 354 -12.95 -14.41 15.20
CA ALA A 354 -13.66 -13.66 16.25
C ALA A 354 -14.71 -14.49 17.00
N ASP A 355 -15.19 -15.61 16.45
CA ASP A 355 -16.31 -16.39 17.00
C ASP A 355 -16.19 -17.89 16.62
N GLU A 356 -15.47 -18.67 17.43
CA GLU A 356 -15.16 -20.09 17.16
C GLU A 356 -16.40 -21.03 17.26
N ASP A 357 -17.48 -20.59 17.91
CA ASP A 357 -18.71 -21.37 18.15
C ASP A 357 -19.84 -21.03 17.15
N ALA A 358 -19.60 -20.14 16.19
CA ALA A 358 -20.61 -19.71 15.23
C ALA A 358 -20.83 -20.73 14.10
N GLU A 359 -22.10 -21.08 13.86
CA GLU A 359 -22.52 -21.94 12.74
C GLU A 359 -22.76 -21.09 11.48
N TYR A 360 -22.11 -21.48 10.38
CA TYR A 360 -22.17 -20.78 9.10
C TYR A 360 -22.70 -21.69 7.99
N ASP A 361 -23.67 -21.20 7.22
CA ASP A 361 -24.16 -21.87 6.02
C ASP A 361 -23.40 -21.34 4.80
N SER A 362 -22.74 -22.23 4.04
CA SER A 362 -22.01 -21.86 2.83
C SER A 362 -22.61 -22.49 1.59
N TYR A 363 -22.86 -21.66 0.58
CA TYR A 363 -23.37 -22.09 -0.73
C TYR A 363 -22.35 -21.77 -1.81
N PHE A 364 -22.25 -22.66 -2.80
CA PHE A 364 -21.26 -22.54 -3.87
C PHE A 364 -21.88 -22.82 -5.24
N TYR A 365 -21.39 -22.10 -6.25
CA TYR A 365 -21.65 -22.34 -7.66
C TYR A 365 -20.33 -22.22 -8.43
N CYS A 366 -20.03 -23.20 -9.28
CA CYS A 366 -18.83 -23.22 -10.09
C CYS A 366 -19.15 -23.65 -11.52
N ASP A 367 -18.68 -22.89 -12.50
CA ASP A 367 -18.63 -23.25 -13.92
C ASP A 367 -17.18 -23.10 -14.38
N GLU A 368 -16.44 -24.22 -14.40
CA GLU A 368 -15.02 -24.22 -14.73
C GLU A 368 -14.75 -23.81 -16.18
N VAL A 369 -15.69 -24.06 -17.11
CA VAL A 369 -15.53 -23.72 -18.53
C VAL A 369 -15.61 -22.22 -18.70
N LYS A 370 -16.58 -21.58 -18.05
CA LYS A 370 -16.74 -20.12 -18.05
C LYS A 370 -15.82 -19.40 -17.07
N GLN A 371 -15.08 -20.16 -16.25
CA GLN A 371 -14.23 -19.62 -15.17
C GLN A 371 -15.04 -18.77 -14.17
N ILE A 372 -16.27 -19.21 -13.87
CA ILE A 372 -17.17 -18.54 -12.93
C ILE A 372 -17.15 -19.32 -11.61
N TYR A 373 -16.93 -18.63 -10.51
CA TYR A 373 -17.12 -19.18 -9.17
C TYR A 373 -17.82 -18.18 -8.27
N ARG A 374 -18.75 -18.69 -7.47
CA ARG A 374 -19.51 -17.92 -6.49
C ARG A 374 -19.60 -18.71 -5.21
N LYS A 375 -19.26 -18.07 -4.10
CA LYS A 375 -19.50 -18.55 -2.75
C LYS A 375 -20.21 -17.48 -1.96
N LEU A 376 -21.27 -17.85 -1.26
CA LEU A 376 -21.98 -17.00 -0.32
C LEU A 376 -21.96 -17.66 1.05
N VAL A 377 -21.67 -16.86 2.09
CA VAL A 377 -21.59 -17.32 3.48
C VAL A 377 -22.68 -16.61 4.28
N PHE A 378 -23.48 -17.38 5.00
CA PHE A 378 -24.60 -16.91 5.79
C PHE A 378 -24.42 -17.25 7.28
N LYS A 379 -24.90 -16.35 8.14
CA LYS A 379 -25.06 -16.55 9.59
C LYS A 379 -26.45 -16.04 9.97
N ASP A 380 -27.26 -16.86 10.62
CA ASP A 380 -28.63 -16.48 11.03
C ASP A 380 -29.49 -15.90 9.89
N GLN A 381 -29.41 -16.48 8.70
CA GLN A 381 -30.07 -16.02 7.45
C GLN A 381 -29.56 -14.67 6.92
N LEU A 382 -28.51 -14.10 7.50
CA LEU A 382 -27.85 -12.89 7.01
C LEU A 382 -26.67 -13.27 6.15
N LEU A 383 -26.54 -12.64 4.99
CA LEU A 383 -25.30 -12.73 4.21
C LEU A 383 -24.19 -12.02 5.00
N VAL A 384 -23.12 -12.74 5.32
CA VAL A 384 -21.96 -12.21 6.07
C VAL A 384 -20.69 -12.14 5.24
N GLY A 385 -20.65 -12.83 4.10
CA GLY A 385 -19.56 -12.68 3.15
C GLY A 385 -19.75 -13.44 1.85
N TYR A 386 -18.87 -13.17 0.90
CA TYR A 386 -18.89 -13.80 -0.41
C TYR A 386 -17.53 -13.83 -1.10
N ILE A 387 -17.38 -14.75 -2.05
CA ILE A 387 -16.30 -14.79 -3.04
C ILE A 387 -16.92 -14.90 -4.44
N LEU A 388 -16.53 -14.03 -5.36
CA LEU A 388 -16.94 -14.04 -6.76
C LEU A 388 -15.70 -14.07 -7.64
N VAL A 389 -15.68 -14.94 -8.64
CA VAL A 389 -14.62 -15.04 -9.67
C VAL A 389 -15.29 -15.11 -11.04
N GLY A 390 -14.73 -14.39 -12.02
CA GLY A 390 -15.25 -14.32 -13.38
C GLY A 390 -16.44 -13.36 -13.50
N ASP A 391 -17.60 -13.77 -13.00
CA ASP A 391 -18.79 -12.93 -12.93
C ASP A 391 -18.88 -12.22 -11.58
N ILE A 392 -18.65 -10.90 -11.60
CA ILE A 392 -18.63 -10.04 -10.42
C ILE A 392 -19.75 -8.99 -10.43
N GLU A 393 -20.68 -9.01 -11.38
CA GLU A 393 -21.69 -7.95 -11.56
C GLU A 393 -22.56 -7.75 -10.31
N SER A 394 -22.87 -8.85 -9.62
CA SER A 394 -23.70 -8.85 -8.42
C SER A 394 -23.02 -8.34 -7.14
N CYS A 395 -21.73 -7.99 -7.18
CA CYS A 395 -20.96 -7.62 -5.97
C CYS A 395 -21.57 -6.43 -5.19
N SER A 396 -22.06 -5.40 -5.89
CA SER A 396 -22.66 -4.22 -5.25
C SER A 396 -23.94 -4.55 -4.50
N ILE A 397 -24.75 -5.44 -5.06
CA ILE A 397 -26.00 -5.86 -4.44
C ILE A 397 -25.71 -6.76 -3.24
N LEU A 398 -24.83 -7.74 -3.39
CA LEU A 398 -24.42 -8.62 -2.28
C LEU A 398 -23.81 -7.82 -1.12
N THR A 399 -22.97 -6.82 -1.42
CA THR A 399 -22.45 -5.89 -0.41
C THR A 399 -23.56 -5.14 0.32
N SER A 400 -24.62 -4.77 -0.38
CA SER A 400 -25.79 -4.10 0.21
C SER A 400 -26.54 -5.03 1.17
N PHE A 401 -26.69 -6.31 0.84
CA PHE A 401 -27.29 -7.30 1.73
C PHE A 401 -26.51 -7.46 3.04
N ILE A 402 -25.17 -7.47 2.99
CA ILE A 402 -24.31 -7.49 4.18
C ILE A 402 -24.50 -6.18 4.97
N LYS A 403 -24.37 -5.03 4.29
CA LYS A 403 -24.41 -3.69 4.92
C LYS A 403 -25.73 -3.40 5.62
N PHE A 404 -26.84 -3.79 5.01
CA PHE A 404 -28.19 -3.55 5.53
C PHE A 404 -28.73 -4.72 6.35
N LYS A 405 -27.92 -5.77 6.57
CA LYS A 405 -28.30 -6.96 7.36
C LYS A 405 -29.66 -7.51 6.91
N LEU A 406 -29.83 -7.65 5.58
CA LEU A 406 -31.06 -8.15 4.98
C LEU A 406 -31.11 -9.67 5.09
N LYS A 407 -32.23 -10.20 5.61
CA LYS A 407 -32.44 -11.64 5.76
C LYS A 407 -32.82 -12.28 4.43
N ILE A 408 -32.25 -13.45 4.17
CA ILE A 408 -32.58 -14.30 3.02
C ILE A 408 -33.01 -15.66 3.59
N GLY A 409 -34.27 -16.03 3.33
CA GLY A 409 -34.83 -17.30 3.80
C GLY A 409 -34.00 -18.49 3.32
N ALA A 410 -33.82 -19.50 4.18
CA ALA A 410 -32.93 -20.64 3.95
C ALA A 410 -33.17 -21.34 2.60
N ASP A 411 -34.43 -21.55 2.23
CA ASP A 411 -34.82 -22.20 0.97
C ASP A 411 -34.36 -21.43 -0.29
N SER A 412 -34.12 -20.12 -0.16
CA SER A 412 -33.74 -19.24 -1.27
C SER A 412 -32.23 -19.05 -1.41
N GLN A 413 -31.43 -19.36 -0.39
CA GLN A 413 -29.99 -19.06 -0.36
C GLN A 413 -29.19 -19.80 -1.45
N GLY A 414 -29.55 -21.06 -1.74
CA GLY A 414 -28.93 -21.82 -2.83
C GLY A 414 -29.24 -21.26 -4.22
N GLN A 415 -30.48 -20.83 -4.47
CA GLN A 415 -30.87 -20.18 -5.72
C GLN A 415 -30.20 -18.81 -5.86
N PHE A 416 -30.14 -18.07 -4.76
CA PHE A 416 -29.48 -16.78 -4.64
C PHE A 416 -27.99 -16.88 -4.99
N CYS A 417 -27.30 -17.95 -4.60
CA CYS A 417 -25.91 -18.22 -4.97
C CYS A 417 -25.71 -18.47 -6.48
N ARG A 418 -26.66 -19.11 -7.16
CA ARG A 418 -26.54 -19.48 -8.59
C ARG A 418 -26.86 -18.31 -9.52
N GLY A 419 -27.94 -17.59 -9.26
CA GLY A 419 -28.46 -16.52 -10.14
C GLY A 419 -28.16 -15.09 -9.67
N GLY A 420 -27.73 -14.93 -8.41
CA GLY A 420 -27.58 -13.62 -7.78
C GLY A 420 -28.92 -12.99 -7.39
N PRO A 421 -28.88 -11.93 -6.57
CA PRO A 421 -30.07 -11.13 -6.30
C PRO A 421 -30.59 -10.49 -7.58
N ASN A 422 -31.86 -10.72 -7.90
CA ASN A 422 -32.61 -9.86 -8.82
C ASN A 422 -33.39 -8.80 -8.01
N LEU A 423 -33.88 -7.75 -8.68
CA LEU A 423 -34.69 -6.69 -8.05
C LEU A 423 -35.90 -7.24 -7.27
N LEU A 424 -36.45 -8.38 -7.68
CA LEU A 424 -37.63 -9.02 -7.06
C LEU A 424 -37.29 -9.81 -5.79
N MET A 425 -36.00 -9.98 -5.44
CA MET A 425 -35.56 -10.67 -4.22
C MET A 425 -35.29 -9.72 -3.06
N TRP A 426 -35.52 -8.42 -3.24
CA TRP A 426 -35.42 -7.43 -2.17
C TRP A 426 -36.68 -7.46 -1.30
N PRO A 427 -36.56 -7.45 0.04
CA PRO A 427 -37.74 -7.49 0.90
C PRO A 427 -38.53 -6.18 0.79
N ASP A 428 -39.85 -6.27 0.60
CA ASP A 428 -40.75 -5.12 0.35
C ASP A 428 -40.61 -4.00 1.42
N ASN A 429 -40.38 -4.41 2.67
CA ASN A 429 -40.20 -3.51 3.80
C ASN A 429 -38.97 -2.58 3.67
N PHE A 430 -37.98 -2.93 2.86
CA PHE A 430 -36.81 -2.10 2.59
C PHE A 430 -37.18 -0.94 1.65
N PHE A 431 -37.94 -1.21 0.59
CA PHE A 431 -38.44 -0.18 -0.31
C PHE A 431 -39.41 0.77 0.41
N ASP A 432 -40.29 0.23 1.24
CA ASP A 432 -41.24 1.04 1.99
C ASP A 432 -40.50 1.99 2.95
N LYS A 433 -39.48 1.55 3.67
CA LYS A 433 -38.71 2.42 4.58
C LYS A 433 -37.84 3.47 3.88
N GLN A 434 -37.25 3.17 2.72
CA GLN A 434 -36.39 4.15 2.01
C GLN A 434 -37.16 5.09 1.09
N TRP A 435 -38.20 4.62 0.42
CA TRP A 435 -38.93 5.38 -0.61
C TRP A 435 -40.34 5.83 -0.20
N ASN A 436 -40.93 5.24 0.84
CA ASN A 436 -42.19 5.68 1.44
C ASN A 436 -42.06 5.84 2.96
N PRO A 437 -41.18 6.75 3.46
CA PRO A 437 -40.92 6.90 4.89
C PRO A 437 -42.17 7.28 5.71
N GLU A 438 -43.24 7.74 5.06
CA GLU A 438 -44.53 8.04 5.70
C GLU A 438 -45.43 6.81 5.94
N LYS A 439 -45.08 5.64 5.40
CA LYS A 439 -45.83 4.38 5.59
C LYS A 439 -45.29 3.51 6.74
N SER A 440 -44.15 3.84 7.32
CA SER A 440 -43.42 3.00 8.29
C SER A 440 -43.53 3.47 9.73
#